data_AF-Q6ADJ3-F1
#
_entry.id   AF-Q6ADJ3-F1
#
_cell.length_a   1.000
_cell.length_b   1.000
_cell.length_c   1.000
_cell.angle_alpha   90.00
_cell.angle_beta   90.00
_cell.angle_gamma   90.00
#
_symmetry.space_group_name_H-M   'P 1'
#
loop_
_entity.id
_entity.type
_entity.pdbx_description
1 polymer ?
#
loop_
_entity_poly.entity_id
_entity_poly.type
_entity_poly.pdbx_seq_one_letter_code
_entity_poly.pdbx_strand_id
1 'polypeptide(L)' 'MKHMMFVMTDPEPDTVPDESDVELRVGELDASGRRIIGEALKPPASARIVRVRHGERSAADRPGSDSTAWICGFDILE' A
#
# COMPACT_ATOMS: atom_id res chain seq x y z
N MET A 1 7.01 19.14 -5.17
CA MET A 1 5.53 19.03 -5.16
C MET A 1 5.25 17.66 -4.63
N LYS A 2 4.41 17.50 -3.61
CA LYS A 2 4.31 16.20 -2.98
C LYS A 2 3.62 15.17 -3.88
N HIS A 3 4.19 13.98 -3.94
CA HIS A 3 3.65 12.85 -4.70
C HIS A 3 3.29 11.71 -3.76
N MET A 4 2.12 11.11 -3.96
CA MET A 4 1.74 9.86 -3.30
C MET A 4 1.97 8.71 -4.27
N MET A 5 2.92 7.83 -3.94
CA MET A 5 3.22 6.61 -4.68
C MET A 5 2.52 5.44 -3.99
N PHE A 6 1.71 4.68 -4.72
CA PHE A 6 1.16 3.42 -4.24
C PHE A 6 2.01 2.27 -4.74
N VAL A 7 2.36 1.36 -3.83
CA VAL A 7 2.95 0.07 -4.16
C VAL A 7 1.79 -0.90 -4.34
N MET A 8 1.66 -1.51 -5.52
CA MET A 8 0.56 -2.43 -5.85
C MET A 8 1.09 -3.82 -6.13
N THR A 9 0.30 -4.85 -5.84
CA THR A 9 0.58 -6.20 -6.35
C THR A 9 0.40 -6.24 -7.86
N ASP A 10 1.26 -7.00 -8.54
CA ASP A 10 1.01 -7.43 -9.91
C ASP A 10 -0.07 -8.54 -9.89
N PRO A 11 -1.15 -8.44 -10.70
CA PRO A 11 -2.10 -9.54 -10.85
C PRO A 11 -1.48 -10.81 -11.46
N GLU A 12 -0.36 -10.69 -12.18
CA GLU A 12 0.38 -11.79 -12.80
C GLU A 12 1.87 -11.71 -12.37
N PRO A 13 2.19 -12.02 -11.10
CA PRO A 13 3.55 -11.87 -10.59
C PRO A 13 4.51 -12.85 -11.26
N ASP A 14 5.78 -12.45 -11.35
CA ASP A 14 6.85 -13.32 -11.83
C ASP A 14 6.92 -14.62 -11.01
N THR A 15 7.21 -15.72 -11.69
CA THR A 15 7.28 -17.05 -11.07
C THR A 15 8.58 -17.30 -10.30
N VAL A 16 9.61 -16.51 -10.60
CA VAL A 16 10.90 -16.53 -9.91
C VAL A 16 10.95 -15.31 -8.99
N PRO A 17 11.15 -15.52 -7.67
CA PRO A 17 11.28 -14.39 -6.73
C PRO A 17 12.46 -13.48 -7.09
N ASP A 18 12.26 -12.18 -6.92
CA ASP A 18 13.35 -11.20 -6.91
C ASP A 18 13.99 -11.17 -5.51
N GLU A 19 15.30 -11.39 -5.46
CA GLU A 19 16.11 -11.37 -4.24
C GLU A 19 16.67 -9.97 -3.92
N SER A 20 16.26 -8.95 -4.67
CA SER A 20 16.66 -7.56 -4.44
C SER A 20 16.18 -7.07 -3.06
N ASP A 21 17.10 -6.48 -2.30
CA ASP A 21 16.77 -5.86 -1.02
C ASP A 21 16.17 -4.46 -1.23
N VAL A 22 14.85 -4.38 -1.10
CA VAL A 22 14.11 -3.12 -1.27
C VAL A 22 14.49 -2.07 -0.21
N GLU A 23 14.93 -2.51 0.98
CA GLU A 23 15.24 -1.62 2.10
C GLU A 23 16.46 -0.75 1.82
N LEU A 24 17.41 -1.23 1.00
CA LEU A 24 18.55 -0.43 0.55
C LEU A 24 18.06 0.83 -0.19
N ARG A 25 17.11 0.66 -1.09
CA ARG A 25 16.56 1.77 -1.89
C ARG A 25 15.68 2.69 -1.06
N VAL A 26 14.90 2.15 -0.13
CA VAL A 26 14.12 2.96 0.83
C VAL A 26 15.07 3.82 1.67
N GLY A 27 16.14 3.23 2.20
CA GLY A 27 17.14 3.93 3.00
C GLY A 27 17.83 5.07 2.25
N GLU A 28 18.15 4.89 0.97
CA GLU A 28 18.68 5.97 0.12
C GLU A 28 17.69 7.13 -0.04
N LEU A 29 16.40 6.83 -0.25
CA LEU A 29 15.35 7.83 -0.43
C LEU A 29 15.05 8.59 0.86
N ASP A 30 15.09 7.89 2.00
CA ASP A 30 14.96 8.50 3.33
C ASP A 30 16.18 9.39 3.64
N ALA A 31 17.40 8.88 3.42
CA ALA A 31 18.64 9.64 3.68
C ALA A 31 18.77 10.90 2.81
N SER A 32 18.24 10.86 1.58
CA SER A 32 18.21 12.02 0.67
C SER A 32 17.06 12.99 0.94
N GLY A 33 16.14 12.67 1.87
CA GLY A 33 14.95 13.48 2.16
C GLY A 33 13.93 13.50 1.02
N ARG A 34 14.10 12.65 0.00
CA ARG A 34 13.16 12.53 -1.13
C ARG A 34 11.89 11.79 -0.74
N ARG A 35 11.98 10.92 0.28
CA ARG A 35 10.87 10.22 0.89
C ARG A 35 10.56 10.82 2.25
N ILE A 36 9.33 11.30 2.39
CA ILE A 36 8.83 11.97 3.60
C ILE A 36 8.32 10.94 4.61
N ILE A 37 7.53 9.98 4.14
CA ILE A 37 6.98 8.88 4.93
C ILE A 37 6.54 7.76 3.99
N GLY A 38 6.54 6.53 4.47
CA GLY A 38 5.80 5.45 3.85
C GLY A 38 5.81 4.19 4.71
N GLU A 39 4.93 3.25 4.37
CA GLU A 39 4.73 2.05 5.17
C GLU A 39 4.19 0.89 4.32
N ALA A 40 4.62 -0.32 4.66
CA ALA A 40 4.02 -1.54 4.13
C ALA A 40 2.67 -1.81 4.81
N LEU A 41 1.65 -2.06 4.01
CA LEU A 41 0.31 -2.36 4.47
C LEU A 41 0.12 -3.87 4.63
N LYS A 42 -0.71 -4.24 5.61
CA LYS A 42 -1.17 -5.62 5.76
C LYS A 42 -2.09 -6.02 4.60
N PRO A 43 -2.24 -7.32 4.31
CA PRO A 43 -3.15 -7.81 3.29
C PRO A 43 -4.60 -7.33 3.51
N PRO A 44 -5.44 -7.26 2.44
CA PRO A 44 -6.82 -6.78 2.54
C PRO A 44 -7.69 -7.51 3.58
N ALA A 45 -7.37 -8.76 3.92
CA ALA A 45 -8.05 -9.53 4.96
C ALA A 45 -7.86 -8.97 6.38
N SER A 46 -6.86 -8.10 6.60
CA SER A 46 -6.65 -7.38 7.86
C SER A 46 -7.36 -6.02 7.90
N ALA A 47 -8.00 -5.59 6.80
CA ALA A 47 -8.65 -4.29 6.72
C ALA A 47 -10.04 -4.32 7.34
N ARG A 48 -10.49 -3.18 7.89
CA ARG A 48 -11.88 -2.97 8.31
C ARG A 48 -12.42 -1.76 7.57
N ILE A 49 -13.47 -1.94 6.78
CA ILE A 49 -14.15 -0.83 6.12
C ILE A 49 -15.17 -0.26 7.09
N VAL A 50 -15.06 1.03 7.37
CA VAL A 50 -16.06 1.78 8.12
C VAL A 50 -16.72 2.76 7.16
N ARG A 51 -18.05 2.66 7.01
CA ARG A 51 -18.84 3.56 6.18
C ARG A 51 -19.79 4.36 7.05
N VAL A 52 -19.82 5.67 6.84
CA VAL A 52 -20.78 6.58 7.47
C VAL A 52 -21.68 7.16 6.39
N ARG A 53 -23.00 6.95 6.51
CA ARG A 53 -23.99 7.44 5.56
C ARG A 53 -25.28 7.79 6.29
N HIS A 54 -25.84 8.97 6.00
CA HIS A 54 -27.07 9.47 6.66
C HIS A 54 -27.01 9.47 8.21
N GLY A 55 -25.82 9.68 8.78
CA GLY A 55 -25.62 9.64 10.24
C GLY A 55 -25.47 8.23 10.82
N GLU A 56 -25.73 7.18 10.02
CA GLU A 56 -25.54 5.80 10.43
C GLU A 56 -24.14 5.30 10.09
N ARG A 57 -23.61 4.41 10.94
CA ARG A 57 -22.28 3.80 10.79
C ARG A 57 -22.45 2.31 10.55
N SER A 58 -21.81 1.79 9.51
CA SER A 58 -21.69 0.36 9.25
C SER A 58 -20.22 -0.04 9.12
N ALA A 59 -19.91 -1.29 9.43
CA ALA A 59 -18.55 -1.80 9.37
C ALA A 59 -18.51 -3.22 8.80
N ALA A 60 -17.53 -3.49 7.93
CA ALA A 60 -17.35 -4.77 7.24
C ALA A 60 -15.87 -5.16 7.20
N ASP A 61 -15.58 -6.46 7.30
CA ASP A 61 -14.22 -7.01 7.44
C ASP A 61 -13.43 -7.08 6.13
N ARG A 62 -14.03 -6.78 4.98
CA ARG A 62 -13.30 -6.85 3.71
C ARG A 62 -13.88 -5.90 2.67
N PRO A 63 -13.04 -5.27 1.84
CA PRO A 63 -13.47 -4.78 0.54
C PRO A 63 -14.11 -5.91 -0.26
N GLY A 64 -15.37 -5.73 -0.68
CA GLY A 64 -16.07 -6.68 -1.56
C GLY A 64 -15.54 -6.67 -3.00
N SER A 65 -14.23 -6.51 -3.21
CA SER A 65 -13.63 -6.50 -4.54
C SER A 65 -13.08 -7.87 -4.89
N ASP A 66 -13.52 -8.40 -6.03
CA ASP A 66 -12.92 -9.55 -6.73
C ASP A 66 -11.57 -9.19 -7.41
N SER A 67 -11.04 -7.99 -7.14
CA SER A 67 -9.73 -7.57 -7.64
C SER A 67 -8.63 -8.43 -7.04
N THR A 68 -7.77 -8.97 -7.90
CA THR A 68 -6.54 -9.67 -7.53
C THR A 68 -5.40 -8.71 -7.23
N ALA A 69 -5.50 -7.44 -7.67
CA ALA A 69 -4.54 -6.40 -7.34
C ALA A 69 -5.01 -5.58 -6.12
N TRP A 70 -4.08 -5.28 -5.19
CA TRP A 70 -4.33 -4.41 -4.04
C TRP A 70 -3.11 -3.54 -3.71
N ILE A 71 -3.32 -2.53 -2.87
CA ILE A 71 -2.26 -1.64 -2.39
C ILE A 71 -1.52 -2.33 -1.25
N CYS A 72 -0.24 -2.60 -1.45
CA CYS A 72 0.67 -3.26 -0.51
C CYS A 72 1.41 -2.26 0.38
N GLY A 73 1.43 -0.99 -0.01
CA GLY A 73 2.25 0.02 0.63
C GLY A 73 2.04 1.38 -0.01
N PHE A 74 2.58 2.42 0.63
CA PHE A 74 2.59 3.76 0.07
C PHE A 74 3.86 4.49 0.48
N ASP A 75 4.24 5.47 -0.34
CA ASP A 75 5.26 6.46 -0.01
C ASP A 75 4.76 7.86 -0.38
N ILE A 76 5.09 8.85 0.44
CA ILE A 76 4.93 10.27 0.16
C ILE A 76 6.30 10.84 -0.16
N LEU A 77 6.45 11.41 -1.35
CA LEU A 77 7.70 11.94 -1.89
C LEU A 77 7.63 13.47 -2.05
N GLU A 78 8.78 14.15 -2.04
CA GLU A 78 8.91 15.60 -2.27
C GLU A 78 8.90 16.03 -3.75
#